data_AF-A0A7C6HJ10-F1
#
_entry.id   AF-A0A7C6HJ10-F1
#
_cell.length_a   1.000
_cell.length_b   1.000
_cell.length_c   1.000
_cell.angle_alpha   90.00
_cell.angle_beta   90.00
_cell.angle_gamma   90.00
#
_symmetry.space_group_name_H-M   'P 1'
#
loop_
_entity.id
_entity.type
_entity.pdbx_description
1 polymer ?
#
loop_
_entity_poly.entity_id
_entity_poly.type
_entity_poly.pdbx_seq_one_letter_code
_entity_poly.pdbx_strand_id
1 'polypeptide(L)' 'MSKSYYQTKIVNKDGLKGKVYVVNGISVPIDSPFAKKSDHANPEQFLGMAL' A
#
# COMPACT_ATOMS: atom_id res chain seq x y z
N MET A 1 1.85 -27.20 -4.31
CA MET A 1 1.28 -25.85 -4.12
C MET A 1 -0.17 -25.89 -4.56
N SER A 2 -1.12 -25.48 -3.72
CA SER A 2 -2.54 -25.45 -4.07
C SER A 2 -2.80 -24.41 -5.17
N LYS A 3 -3.77 -24.68 -6.04
CA LYS A 3 -4.16 -23.78 -7.13
C LYS A 3 -4.92 -22.60 -6.53
N SER A 4 -4.36 -21.39 -6.61
CA SER A 4 -5.06 -20.16 -6.20
C SER A 4 -6.06 -19.72 -7.25
N TYR A 5 -7.25 -19.26 -6.83
CA TYR A 5 -8.24 -18.67 -7.74
C TYR A 5 -7.86 -17.24 -8.18
N TYR A 6 -7.08 -16.53 -7.36
CA TYR A 6 -6.62 -15.18 -7.66
C TYR A 6 -5.30 -14.89 -6.94
N GLN A 7 -4.42 -14.13 -7.59
CA GLN A 7 -3.19 -13.63 -7.00
C GLN A 7 -2.99 -12.18 -7.43
N THR A 8 -2.53 -11.35 -6.50
CA THR A 8 -2.12 -9.97 -6.77
C THR A 8 -0.74 -9.72 -6.19
N LYS A 9 -0.03 -8.74 -6.76
CA LYS A 9 1.29 -8.31 -6.29
C LYS A 9 1.27 -6.82 -6.07
N ILE A 10 1.68 -6.42 -4.86
CA ILE A 10 1.84 -5.03 -4.45
C ILE A 10 3.34 -4.74 -4.31
N VAL A 11 3.75 -3.53 -4.68
CA VAL A 11 5.14 -3.08 -4.64
C VAL A 11 5.22 -1.74 -3.91
N ASN A 12 6.10 -1.66 -2.91
CA ASN A 12 6.59 -0.43 -2.32
C ASN A 12 8.12 -0.43 -2.45
N LYS A 13 8.68 0.50 -3.23
CA LYS A 13 10.13 0.68 -3.39
C LYS A 13 10.67 1.92 -2.68
N ASP A 14 9.79 2.82 -2.28
CA ASP A 14 10.15 4.15 -1.74
C ASP A 14 10.26 4.13 -0.21
N GLY A 15 9.80 3.06 0.44
CA GLY A 15 9.86 2.89 1.88
C GLY A 15 8.76 3.70 2.58
N LEU A 16 9.17 4.64 3.43
CA LEU A 16 8.26 5.33 4.35
C LEU A 16 7.48 6.48 3.70
N LYS A 17 8.05 7.14 2.68
CA LYS A 17 7.45 8.28 1.99
C LYS A 17 7.60 8.11 0.49
N GLY A 18 6.48 8.07 -0.23
CA GLY A 18 6.48 7.82 -1.67
C GLY A 18 5.15 7.23 -2.10
N LYS A 19 5.17 6.10 -2.81
CA LYS A 19 3.95 5.41 -3.22
C LYS A 19 4.06 3.89 -3.12
N VAL A 20 2.89 3.28 -2.90
CA VAL A 20 2.67 1.84 -3.06
C VAL A 20 1.75 1.60 -4.24
N TYR A 21 1.90 0.48 -4.95
CA TYR A 21 1.04 0.17 -6.09
C TYR A 21 0.84 -1.33 -6.31
N VAL A 22 -0.32 -1.69 -6.86
CA VAL A 22 -0.56 -3.01 -7.46
C VAL A 22 0.05 -3.00 -8.87
N VAL A 23 0.76 -4.07 -9.27
CA VAL A 23 1.31 -4.17 -10.63
C VAL A 23 0.17 -4.08 -11.65
N ASN A 24 0.22 -3.08 -12.54
CA ASN A 24 -0.85 -2.75 -13.50
C ASN A 24 -2.21 -2.41 -12.85
N GLY A 25 -2.21 -1.86 -11.64
CA GLY A 25 -3.43 -1.52 -10.91
C GLY A 25 -3.34 -0.18 -10.18
N ILE A 26 -4.02 -0.11 -9.04
CA ILE A 26 -4.09 1.10 -8.22
C ILE A 26 -2.71 1.50 -7.68
N SER A 27 -2.46 2.81 -7.63
CA SER A 27 -1.29 3.40 -6.97
C SER A 27 -1.78 4.41 -5.94
N VAL A 28 -1.19 4.37 -4.73
CA VAL A 28 -1.60 5.20 -3.60
C VAL A 28 -0.35 5.86 -3.01
N PRO A 29 -0.36 7.20 -2.79
CA PRO A 29 0.72 7.87 -2.09
C PRO A 29 0.72 7.47 -0.61
N ILE A 30 1.92 7.30 -0.05
CA ILE A 30 2.13 6.92 1.35
C ILE A 30 3.07 7.89 2.06
N ASP A 31 2.88 8.06 3.36
CA ASP A 31 3.81 8.78 4.24
C ASP A 31 3.77 8.19 5.66
N SER A 32 4.72 8.61 6.49
CA SER A 32 4.73 8.30 7.91
C SER A 32 3.50 8.89 8.61
N PRO A 33 2.86 8.16 9.54
CA PRO A 33 1.83 8.72 10.40
C PRO A 33 2.35 9.83 11.34
N PHE A 34 3.67 9.94 11.50
CA PHE A 34 4.33 11.00 12.27
C PHE A 34 4.66 12.25 11.44
N ALA A 35 4.30 12.28 10.15
CA ALA A 35 4.49 13.47 9.33
C ALA A 35 3.65 14.64 9.89
N LYS A 36 4.25 15.83 10.00
CA LYS A 36 3.56 17.03 10.54
C LYS A 36 2.25 17.37 9.80
N LYS A 37 2.18 17.06 8.52
CA LYS A 37 0.98 17.18 7.69
C LYS A 37 1.12 16.23 6.49
N SER A 38 0.20 15.28 6.37
CA SER A 38 0.11 14.35 5.25
C SER A 38 -1.34 13.94 5.03
N ASP A 39 -1.78 13.95 3.79
CA ASP A 39 -3.04 13.37 3.31
C ASP A 39 -2.81 11.98 2.67
N HIS A 40 -1.61 11.43 2.81
CA HIS A 40 -1.23 10.14 2.26
C HIS A 40 -1.57 8.98 3.20
N ALA A 41 -1.69 7.78 2.63
CA ALA A 41 -2.04 6.59 3.38
C ALA A 41 -0.84 6.00 4.15
N ASN A 42 -1.12 5.10 5.09
CA ASN A 42 -0.11 4.30 5.80
C ASN A 42 -0.51 2.80 5.86
N PRO A 43 0.41 1.88 6.24
CA PRO A 43 0.11 0.46 6.35
C PRO A 43 -1.09 0.13 7.25
N GLU A 44 -1.26 0.87 8.35
CA GLU A 44 -2.35 0.66 9.31
C GLU A 44 -3.72 0.97 8.70
N GLN A 45 -3.82 2.02 7.88
CA GLN A 45 -5.04 2.36 7.13
C GLN A 45 -5.36 1.30 6.06
N PHE A 46 -4.34 0.79 5.35
CA PHE A 46 -4.57 -0.30 4.39
C PHE A 46 -5.05 -1.58 5.07
N LEU A 47 -4.50 -1.90 6.24
CA LEU A 47 -4.99 -3.02 7.05
C LEU A 47 -6.44 -2.78 7.48
N GLY A 48 -6.77 -1.59 7.97
CA GLY A 48 -8.14 -1.23 8.37
C GLY A 48 -9.15 -1.26 7.23
N MET A 49 -8.74 -1.00 5.99
CA MET A 49 -9.60 -1.12 4.80
C MET A 49 -9.80 -2.57 4.32
N ALA A 50 -8.88 -3.48 4.66
CA ALA A 50 -8.87 -4.85 4.17
C ALA A 50 -9.59 -5.84 5.10
N LEU A 51 -9.79 -5.47 6.38
CA LEU A 51 -10.50 -6.24 7.40
C LEU A 51 -12.01 -6.03 7.32
#